data_AF-A0A952U0L9-F1
#
_entry.id   AF-A0A952U0L9-F1
#
_cell.length_a   1.000
_cell.length_b   1.000
_cell.length_c   1.000
_cell.angle_alpha   90.00
_cell.angle_beta   90.00
_cell.angle_gamma   90.00
#
_symmetry.space_group_name_H-M   'P 1'
#
loop_
_entity.id
_entity.type
_entity.pdbx_description
1 polymer ?
#
loop_
_entity_poly.entity_id
_entity_poly.type
_entity_poly.pdbx_seq_one_letter_code
_entity_poly.pdbx_strand_id
1 'polypeptide(L)'
;MPRSELYEHYSYYSKAETEFEKRLAADRLSNYFDEKKNSSNPADRCKAAAVADILGRCHFSLNNIQDTEFYFAESIRIFRSLGLNLNAAQAAIQLGMFYLTLDKQKEAQIMLEYYESQQLKHFGAGHFRHVNATEMCSTVKEKQDVPAPYAMPVAV
;
A
#
# COMPACT_ATOMS: atom_id res chain seq x y z
N MET A 1 20.10 16.14 6.98
CA MET A 1 19.72 14.72 7.05
C MET A 1 19.20 14.31 5.69
N PRO A 2 19.92 13.44 4.95
CA PRO A 2 19.90 13.42 3.50
C PRO A 2 18.62 12.76 2.98
N ARG A 3 18.15 13.26 1.84
CA ARG A 3 17.05 12.72 1.03
C ARG A 3 17.37 11.32 0.45
N SER A 4 18.57 10.77 0.73
CA SER A 4 19.13 9.61 0.03
C SER A 4 18.75 8.28 0.66
N GLU A 5 18.78 8.10 1.99
CA GLU A 5 18.55 6.77 2.61
C GLU A 5 17.17 6.17 2.26
N LEU A 6 16.10 6.96 2.38
CA LEU A 6 14.74 6.55 2.03
C LEU A 6 14.58 6.19 0.54
N TYR A 7 15.25 6.94 -0.34
CA TYR A 7 15.20 6.73 -1.79
C TYR A 7 16.08 5.55 -2.21
N GLU A 8 17.21 5.36 -1.53
CA GLU A 8 18.11 4.22 -1.70
C GLU A 8 17.41 2.93 -1.27
N HIS A 9 16.71 2.91 -0.14
CA HIS A 9 15.93 1.75 0.30
C HIS A 9 14.77 1.41 -0.64
N TYR A 10 14.04 2.42 -1.15
CA TYR A 10 13.01 2.23 -2.18
C TYR A 10 13.59 1.70 -3.49
N SER A 11 14.70 2.28 -3.97
CA SER A 11 15.39 1.81 -5.17
C SER A 11 15.97 0.40 -4.98
N TYR A 12 16.40 0.03 -3.77
CA TYR A 12 16.89 -1.30 -3.47
C TYR A 12 15.74 -2.31 -3.52
N TYR A 13 14.58 -1.98 -2.96
CA TYR A 13 13.39 -2.84 -3.03
C TYR A 13 12.91 -3.02 -4.48
N SER A 14 12.82 -1.94 -5.27
CA SER A 14 12.36 -2.05 -6.66
C SER A 14 13.33 -2.82 -7.57
N LYS A 15 14.59 -2.99 -7.14
CA LYS A 15 15.66 -3.72 -7.84
C LYS A 15 15.94 -5.09 -7.23
N ALA A 16 15.31 -5.43 -6.10
CA ALA A 16 15.53 -6.69 -5.42
C ALA A 16 14.89 -7.81 -6.25
N GLU A 17 15.75 -8.61 -6.89
CA GLU A 17 15.33 -9.76 -7.71
C GLU A 17 14.98 -10.96 -6.83
N THR A 18 15.51 -11.00 -5.59
CA THR A 18 15.33 -12.14 -4.68
C THR A 18 14.45 -11.79 -3.47
N GLU A 19 13.68 -12.78 -3.02
CA GLU A 19 12.86 -12.70 -1.80
C GLU A 19 13.70 -12.41 -0.55
N PHE A 20 14.95 -12.90 -0.52
CA PHE A 20 15.90 -12.65 0.57
C PHE A 20 16.28 -11.17 0.69
N GLU A 21 16.58 -10.50 -0.43
CA GLU A 21 16.91 -9.07 -0.44
C GLU A 21 15.71 -8.20 -0.05
N LYS A 22 14.51 -8.57 -0.50
CA LYS A 22 13.26 -7.89 -0.09
C LYS A 22 13.06 -7.99 1.43
N ARG A 23 13.30 -9.17 2.01
CA ARG A 23 13.17 -9.39 3.46
C ARG A 23 14.22 -8.63 4.26
N LEU A 24 15.47 -8.59 3.79
CA LEU A 24 16.54 -7.81 4.43
C LEU A 24 16.27 -6.30 4.36
N ALA A 25 15.75 -5.81 3.22
CA ALA A 25 15.33 -4.42 3.07
C ALA A 25 14.16 -4.08 4.00
N ALA A 26 13.17 -4.97 4.12
CA ALA A 26 12.05 -4.81 5.04
C ALA A 26 12.51 -4.75 6.50
N ASP A 27 13.44 -5.61 6.92
CA ASP A 27 13.97 -5.60 8.30
C ASP A 27 14.72 -4.30 8.65
N ARG A 28 15.49 -3.75 7.70
CA ARG A 28 16.14 -2.44 7.91
C ARG A 28 15.13 -1.30 8.01
N LEU A 29 14.08 -1.35 7.18
CA LEU A 29 13.03 -0.34 7.16
C LEU A 29 12.14 -0.42 8.41
N SER A 30 11.86 -1.62 8.94
CA SER A 30 11.07 -1.78 10.16
C SER A 30 11.79 -1.18 11.37
N ASN A 31 13.10 -1.40 11.48
CA ASN A 31 13.92 -0.78 12.53
C ASN A 31 13.87 0.76 12.46
N TYR A 32 14.05 1.33 11.26
CA TYR A 32 13.91 2.79 11.08
C TYR A 32 12.50 3.28 11.44
N PHE A 33 11.46 2.56 11.03
CA PHE A 33 10.07 2.92 11.36
C PHE A 33 9.84 2.94 12.86
N ASP A 34 10.26 1.92 13.59
CA ASP A 34 10.07 1.81 15.03
C ASP A 34 10.77 2.91 15.82
N GLU A 35 11.96 3.33 15.37
CA GLU A 35 12.68 4.46 15.96
C GLU A 35 11.99 5.81 15.71
N LYS A 36 11.43 6.02 14.52
CA LYS A 36 10.97 7.35 14.07
C LYS A 36 9.47 7.58 14.19
N LYS A 37 8.64 6.53 14.33
CA LYS A 37 7.16 6.65 14.38
C LYS A 37 6.64 7.55 15.50
N ASN A 38 7.35 7.58 16.63
CA ASN A 38 7.01 8.37 17.82
C ASN A 38 7.93 9.59 18.02
N SER A 39 8.73 9.96 17.02
CA SER A 39 9.62 11.13 17.12
C SER A 39 8.81 12.41 17.36
N SER A 40 9.30 13.32 18.21
CA SER A 40 8.65 14.63 18.41
C SER A 40 8.67 15.52 17.17
N ASN A 41 9.52 15.20 16.18
CA ASN A 41 9.64 15.95 14.94
C ASN A 41 8.59 15.48 13.90
N PRO A 42 7.69 16.36 13.43
CA PRO A 42 6.72 16.05 12.37
C PRO A 42 7.36 15.52 11.09
N ALA A 43 8.55 16.00 10.73
CA ALA A 43 9.26 15.56 9.53
C ALA A 43 9.73 14.10 9.65
N ASP A 44 10.17 13.68 10.84
CA ASP A 44 10.61 12.31 11.08
C ASP A 44 9.42 11.35 11.10
N ARG A 45 8.30 11.76 11.70
CA ARG A 45 7.05 11.00 11.66
C ARG A 45 6.50 10.88 10.23
N CYS A 46 6.59 11.94 9.44
CA CYS A 46 6.22 11.91 8.02
C CYS A 46 7.07 10.88 7.24
N LYS A 47 8.38 10.88 7.47
CA LYS A 47 9.28 9.88 6.90
C LYS A 47 8.95 8.46 7.37
N ALA A 48 8.67 8.28 8.66
CA ALA A 48 8.27 6.99 9.20
C ALA A 48 6.99 6.46 8.54
N ALA A 49 5.99 7.33 8.31
CA ALA A 49 4.77 6.96 7.59
C ALA A 49 5.06 6.53 6.14
N ALA A 50 5.94 7.25 5.44
CA ALA A 50 6.37 6.85 4.09
C ALA A 50 7.12 5.50 4.09
N VAL A 51 7.95 5.24 5.10
CA VAL A 51 8.60 3.93 5.28
C VAL A 51 7.57 2.83 5.55
N ALA A 52 6.56 3.10 6.38
CA ALA A 52 5.49 2.15 6.65
C ALA A 52 4.68 1.81 5.38
N ASP A 53 4.41 2.79 4.51
CA ASP A 53 3.78 2.52 3.21
C ASP A 53 4.63 1.55 2.34
N ILE A 54 5.95 1.78 2.31
CA ILE A 54 6.88 0.90 1.58
C ILE A 54 6.90 -0.50 2.20
N LEU A 55 6.95 -0.61 3.53
CA LEU A 55 6.91 -1.89 4.25
C LEU A 55 5.62 -2.66 3.95
N GLY A 56 4.47 -1.99 3.96
CA GLY A 56 3.18 -2.59 3.59
C GLY A 56 3.22 -3.22 2.20
N ARG A 57 3.81 -2.51 1.22
CA ARG A 57 4.01 -3.01 -0.16
C ARG A 57 5.00 -4.18 -0.23
N CYS A 58 6.06 -4.16 0.58
CA CYS A 58 7.02 -5.26 0.69
C CYS A 58 6.30 -6.51 1.19
N HIS A 59 5.65 -6.43 2.35
CA HIS A 59 4.92 -7.54 2.94
C HIS A 59 3.77 -8.04 2.06
N PHE A 60 3.13 -7.15 1.28
CA PHE A 60 2.12 -7.53 0.29
C PHE A 60 2.71 -8.46 -0.78
N SER A 61 3.90 -8.13 -1.29
CA SER A 61 4.60 -8.99 -2.27
C SER A 61 5.08 -10.31 -1.65
N LEU A 62 5.39 -10.31 -0.35
CA LEU A 62 5.76 -11.50 0.42
C LEU A 62 4.53 -12.32 0.89
N ASN A 63 3.31 -11.89 0.57
CA ASN A 63 2.04 -12.49 1.01
C ASN A 63 1.86 -12.56 2.55
N ASN A 64 2.51 -11.64 3.29
CA ASN A 64 2.42 -11.52 4.74
C ASN A 64 1.23 -10.65 5.15
N ILE A 65 0.06 -11.27 5.32
CA ILE A 65 -1.20 -10.53 5.54
C ILE A 65 -1.17 -9.61 6.74
N GLN A 66 -0.70 -10.10 7.89
CA GLN A 66 -0.72 -9.36 9.15
C GLN A 66 0.17 -8.11 9.11
N ASP A 67 1.38 -8.25 8.56
CA ASP A 67 2.34 -7.15 8.45
C ASP A 67 1.84 -6.09 7.45
N THR A 68 1.25 -6.53 6.33
CA THR A 68 0.67 -5.63 5.33
C THR A 68 -0.42 -4.75 5.92
N GLU A 69 -1.39 -5.34 6.63
CA GLU A 69 -2.46 -4.57 7.29
C GLU A 69 -1.89 -3.61 8.33
N PHE A 70 -0.95 -4.08 9.16
CA PHE A 70 -0.33 -3.28 10.21
C PHE A 70 0.38 -2.05 9.66
N TYR A 71 1.29 -2.23 8.70
CA TYR A 71 2.11 -1.13 8.19
C TYR A 71 1.31 -0.11 7.39
N PHE A 72 0.34 -0.56 6.57
CA PHE A 72 -0.55 0.38 5.89
C PHE A 72 -1.44 1.14 6.87
N ALA A 73 -2.01 0.48 7.88
CA ALA A 73 -2.83 1.14 8.89
C ALA A 73 -2.03 2.19 9.69
N GLU A 74 -0.79 1.87 10.07
CA GLU A 74 0.10 2.81 10.76
C GLU A 74 0.48 4.01 9.89
N SER A 75 0.78 3.77 8.60
CA SER A 75 1.04 4.83 7.63
C SER A 75 -0.13 5.83 7.56
N ILE A 76 -1.35 5.31 7.39
CA ILE A 76 -2.60 6.11 7.34
C ILE A 76 -2.77 6.91 8.64
N ARG A 77 -2.58 6.27 9.80
CA ARG A 77 -2.72 6.90 11.12
C ARG A 77 -1.75 8.07 11.30
N ILE A 78 -0.48 7.87 10.96
CA ILE A 78 0.55 8.89 11.10
C ILE A 78 0.30 10.04 10.13
N PHE A 79 0.05 9.77 8.84
CA PHE A 79 -0.25 10.81 7.86
C PHE A 79 -1.47 11.65 8.25
N ARG A 80 -2.53 11.00 8.75
CA ARG A 80 -3.72 11.70 9.24
C ARG A 80 -3.41 12.60 10.44
N SER A 81 -2.58 12.14 11.38
CA SER A 81 -2.18 12.94 12.54
C SER A 81 -1.32 14.16 12.18
N LEU A 82 -0.68 14.14 11.01
CA LEU A 82 0.13 15.24 10.47
C LEU A 82 -0.68 16.16 9.55
N GLY A 83 -1.97 15.87 9.32
CA GLY A 83 -2.82 16.60 8.37
C GLY A 83 -2.55 16.29 6.89
N LEU A 84 -1.73 15.27 6.59
CA LEU A 84 -1.35 14.86 5.24
C LEU A 84 -2.40 13.87 4.67
N ASN A 85 -3.63 14.35 4.49
CA ASN A 85 -4.77 13.51 4.11
C ASN A 85 -4.63 12.85 2.74
N LEU A 86 -3.94 13.48 1.79
CA LEU A 86 -3.66 12.87 0.48
C LEU A 86 -2.75 11.65 0.59
N ASN A 87 -1.69 11.74 1.39
CA ASN A 87 -0.79 10.63 1.64
C ASN A 87 -1.50 9.49 2.37
N ALA A 88 -2.36 9.82 3.34
CA ALA A 88 -3.22 8.85 4.01
C ALA A 88 -4.18 8.16 3.02
N ALA A 89 -4.78 8.92 2.11
CA ALA A 89 -5.65 8.38 1.06
C ALA A 89 -4.87 7.43 0.13
N GLN A 90 -3.65 7.80 -0.26
CA GLN A 90 -2.80 6.96 -1.11
C GLN A 90 -2.44 5.63 -0.44
N ALA A 91 -2.14 5.64 0.87
CA ALA A 91 -1.92 4.40 1.62
C ALA A 91 -3.22 3.59 1.76
N ALA A 92 -4.38 4.26 1.89
CA ALA A 92 -5.68 3.62 1.97
C ALA A 92 -6.08 2.90 0.68
N ILE A 93 -5.85 3.46 -0.51
CA ILE A 93 -6.14 2.75 -1.77
C ILE A 93 -5.30 1.47 -1.91
N GLN A 94 -4.03 1.50 -1.49
CA GLN A 94 -3.18 0.30 -1.50
C GLN A 94 -3.70 -0.78 -0.55
N LEU A 95 -4.14 -0.39 0.65
CA LEU A 95 -4.79 -1.29 1.60
C LEU A 95 -6.14 -1.80 1.07
N GLY A 96 -6.90 -0.96 0.36
CA GLY A 96 -8.15 -1.34 -0.28
C GLY A 96 -7.93 -2.40 -1.36
N MET A 97 -6.93 -2.20 -2.23
CA MET A 97 -6.52 -3.20 -3.22
C MET A 97 -6.06 -4.50 -2.55
N PHE A 98 -5.32 -4.40 -1.45
CA PHE A 98 -4.92 -5.57 -0.66
C PHE A 98 -6.14 -6.35 -0.15
N TYR A 99 -7.14 -5.67 0.40
CA TYR A 99 -8.37 -6.31 0.84
C TYR A 99 -9.15 -6.98 -0.29
N LEU A 100 -9.12 -6.43 -1.51
CA LEU A 100 -9.71 -7.11 -2.68
C LEU A 100 -8.98 -8.42 -3.00
N THR A 101 -7.66 -8.48 -2.86
CA THR A 101 -6.92 -9.74 -3.05
C THR A 101 -7.26 -10.80 -2.00
N LEU A 102 -7.73 -10.37 -0.82
CA LEU A 102 -8.18 -11.25 0.27
C LEU A 102 -9.68 -11.54 0.25
N ASP A 103 -10.40 -11.11 -0.78
CA ASP A 103 -11.88 -11.19 -0.89
C ASP A 103 -12.62 -10.47 0.27
N LYS A 104 -11.95 -9.53 0.94
CA LYS A 104 -12.51 -8.67 1.99
C LYS A 104 -13.16 -7.44 1.37
N GLN A 105 -14.25 -7.64 0.63
CA GLN A 105 -14.88 -6.58 -0.17
C GLN A 105 -15.37 -5.39 0.65
N LYS A 106 -15.89 -5.62 1.86
CA LYS A 106 -16.43 -4.55 2.71
C LYS A 106 -15.32 -3.61 3.18
N GLU A 107 -14.21 -4.17 3.63
CA GLU A 107 -13.04 -3.45 4.09
C GLU A 107 -12.36 -2.72 2.94
N ALA A 108 -12.27 -3.36 1.76
CA ALA A 108 -11.77 -2.72 0.55
C ALA A 108 -12.60 -1.49 0.18
N GLN A 109 -13.92 -1.63 0.18
CA GLN A 109 -14.83 -0.55 -0.19
C GLN A 109 -14.72 0.64 0.76
N ILE A 110 -14.63 0.41 2.08
CA ILE A 110 -14.41 1.48 3.07
C ILE A 110 -13.13 2.27 2.76
N MET A 111 -12.04 1.58 2.41
CA MET A 111 -10.77 2.23 2.11
C MET A 111 -10.80 3.01 0.78
N LEU A 112 -11.48 2.47 -0.23
CA LEU A 112 -11.66 3.14 -1.53
C LEU A 112 -12.57 4.36 -1.41
N GLU A 113 -13.67 4.28 -0.66
CA GLU A 113 -14.55 5.41 -0.36
C GLU A 113 -13.80 6.51 0.42
N TYR A 114 -12.95 6.11 1.37
CA TYR A 114 -12.09 7.06 2.07
C TYR A 114 -11.16 7.79 1.10
N TYR A 115 -10.47 7.06 0.21
CA TYR A 115 -9.61 7.64 -0.82
C TYR A 115 -10.37 8.62 -1.71
N GLU A 116 -11.52 8.21 -2.25
CA GLU A 116 -12.36 9.03 -3.11
C GLU A 116 -12.80 10.31 -2.40
N SER A 117 -13.21 10.21 -1.14
CA SER A 117 -13.61 11.38 -0.35
C SER A 117 -12.48 12.40 -0.16
N GLN A 118 -11.23 11.95 0.01
CA GLN A 118 -10.08 12.85 0.17
C GLN A 118 -9.65 13.45 -1.17
N GLN A 119 -9.70 12.66 -2.25
CA GLN A 119 -9.41 13.16 -3.59
C GLN A 119 -10.42 14.21 -4.05
N LEU A 120 -11.71 13.96 -3.84
CA LEU A 120 -12.77 14.89 -4.19
C LEU A 120 -12.61 16.23 -3.45
N LYS A 121 -12.24 16.18 -2.16
CA LYS A 121 -11.94 17.38 -1.37
C LYS A 121 -10.73 18.16 -1.88
N HIS A 122 -9.72 17.47 -2.41
CA HIS A 122 -8.48 18.08 -2.83
C HIS A 122 -8.52 18.62 -4.27
N PHE A 123 -9.07 17.84 -5.21
CA PHE A 123 -9.06 18.16 -6.65
C PHE A 123 -10.39 18.73 -7.18
N GLY A 124 -11.48 18.62 -6.41
CA GLY A 124 -12.82 19.02 -6.82
C GLY A 124 -13.49 18.02 -7.77
N ALA A 125 -14.81 18.15 -7.95
CA ALA A 125 -15.64 17.21 -8.71
C ALA A 125 -15.33 17.11 -10.23
N GLY A 126 -14.46 17.98 -10.75
CA GLY A 126 -14.19 18.08 -12.18
C GLY A 126 -12.93 17.36 -12.66
N HIS A 127 -12.10 16.79 -11.77
CA HIS A 127 -10.76 16.35 -12.16
C HIS A 127 -10.64 14.87 -12.57
N PHE A 128 -11.63 14.02 -12.28
CA PHE A 128 -11.52 12.59 -12.59
C PHE A 128 -12.84 11.90 -12.94
N ARG A 129 -12.88 11.26 -14.12
CA ARG A 129 -13.69 10.05 -14.31
C ARG A 129 -12.87 8.91 -13.71
N HIS A 130 -13.10 8.59 -12.45
CA HIS A 130 -12.45 7.45 -11.81
C HIS A 130 -13.39 6.26 -11.71
N VAL A 131 -12.80 5.10 -11.97
CA VAL A 131 -13.37 3.78 -11.76
C VAL A 131 -13.84 3.75 -10.31
N ASN A 132 -15.16 3.71 -10.11
CA ASN A 132 -15.72 3.79 -8.77
C ASN A 132 -15.26 2.58 -7.93
N ALA A 133 -15.31 2.68 -6.60
CA ALA A 133 -14.89 1.59 -5.71
C ALA A 133 -15.54 0.25 -6.10
N THR A 134 -16.82 0.30 -6.51
CA THR A 134 -17.59 -0.84 -7.02
C THR A 134 -17.06 -1.44 -8.33
N GLU A 135 -16.59 -0.63 -9.28
CA GLU A 135 -16.01 -1.04 -10.55
C GLU A 135 -14.60 -1.61 -10.34
N MET A 136 -13.84 -1.08 -9.38
CA MET A 136 -12.57 -1.68 -8.96
C MET A 136 -12.81 -3.05 -8.30
N CYS A 137 -13.83 -3.18 -7.44
CA CYS A 137 -14.23 -4.46 -6.87
C CYS A 137 -14.69 -5.47 -7.94
N SER A 138 -15.48 -5.05 -8.93
CA SER A 138 -16.01 -5.94 -9.98
C SER A 138 -14.92 -6.38 -10.96
N THR A 139 -14.00 -5.49 -11.35
CA THR A 139 -12.89 -5.82 -12.27
C THR A 139 -11.86 -6.78 -11.65
N VAL A 140 -11.64 -6.72 -10.34
CA VAL A 140 -10.80 -7.72 -9.65
C VAL A 140 -11.47 -9.09 -9.63
N LYS A 141 -12.79 -9.14 -9.43
CA LYS A 141 -13.57 -10.38 -9.46
C LYS A 141 -13.52 -11.03 -10.84
N GLU A 142 -13.71 -10.25 -11.91
CA GLU A 142 -13.57 -10.73 -13.28
C GLU A 142 -12.16 -11.29 -13.57
N LYS A 143 -11.11 -10.72 -12.97
CA LYS A 143 -9.73 -11.23 -13.11
C LYS A 143 -9.44 -12.49 -12.29
N GLN A 144 -10.11 -12.68 -11.15
CA GLN A 144 -10.02 -13.90 -10.34
C GLN A 144 -10.83 -15.05 -10.94
N ASP A 145 -11.93 -14.74 -11.63
CA ASP A 145 -12.80 -15.71 -12.31
C ASP A 145 -12.32 -16.06 -13.73
N VAL A 146 -11.19 -15.53 -14.22
CA VAL A 146 -10.56 -16.04 -15.45
C VAL A 146 -9.92 -17.39 -15.13
N PRO A 147 -10.44 -18.53 -15.62
CA PRO A 147 -9.72 -19.78 -15.49
C PRO A 147 -8.36 -19.64 -16.16
N ALA A 148 -7.31 -20.11 -15.48
CA ALA A 148 -5.93 -20.06 -15.95
C ALA A 148 -5.84 -20.44 -17.44
N PRO A 149 -5.14 -19.64 -18.27
CA PRO A 149 -5.09 -19.90 -19.71
C PRO A 149 -4.32 -21.20 -19.96
N TYR A 150 -5.04 -22.20 -20.47
CA TYR A 150 -4.56 -23.39 -21.16
C TYR A 150 -3.56 -24.27 -20.41
N ALA A 151 -4.07 -25.21 -19.59
CA ALA A 151 -3.42 -26.51 -19.49
C ALA A 151 -3.63 -27.23 -20.83
N MET A 152 -2.59 -27.23 -21.69
CA MET A 152 -2.61 -28.08 -22.88
C MET A 152 -2.72 -29.55 -22.45
N PRO A 153 -3.63 -30.36 -23.03
CA PRO A 153 -3.64 -31.78 -22.75
C PRO A 153 -2.34 -32.39 -23.32
N VAL A 154 -1.57 -33.04 -22.44
CA VAL A 154 -0.49 -33.93 -22.86
C VAL A 154 -1.15 -35.09 -23.59
N ALA A 155 -0.99 -35.14 -24.92
CA ALA A 155 -1.43 -36.28 -25.72
C ALA A 155 -0.61 -37.52 -25.30
N VAL A 156 -1.34 -38.57 -24.93
CA VAL A 156 -0.84 -39.92 -24.63
C VAL A 156 -0.34 -40.59 -25.90
#